data_AF-A0A485BS37-F1
#
_entry.id   AF-A0A485BS37-F1
#
_cell.length_a   1.000
_cell.length_b   1.000
_cell.length_c   1.000
_cell.angle_alpha   90.00
_cell.angle_beta   90.00
_cell.angle_gamma   90.00
#
_symmetry.space_group_name_H-M   'P 1'
#
loop_
_entity.id
_entity.type
_entity.pdbx_description
1 polymer ?
#
loop_
_entity_poly.entity_id
_entity_poly.type
_entity_poly.pdbx_seq_one_letter_code
_entity_poly.pdbx_strand_id
1 'polypeptide(L)'
;MRGPGSDGYLIDNAWTVKFASYGITSLTDRLSLAPLIVAQSSNSRYLDGDRYDWVTLNGRVIQELNQNFALQYEASYQYMDIDPKGFNGNRPARGSYYKLTFAPTFKMHNVTDFFERPEIRFFATWMNWDKALDSYSTSDTFGSAGYHSGGTLIFGAQLETWF
;
A
#
# COMPACT_ATOMS: atom_id res chain seq x y z
N MET A 1 -1.69 0.41 -13.28
CA MET A 1 -2.71 -0.66 -13.42
C MET A 1 -2.35 -1.50 -14.64
N ARG A 2 -2.47 -2.83 -14.55
CA ARG A 2 -2.38 -3.70 -15.73
C ARG A 2 -3.65 -3.49 -16.58
N GLY A 3 -3.49 -3.31 -17.89
CA GLY A 3 -4.62 -3.05 -18.80
C GLY A 3 -5.46 -4.30 -19.06
N PRO A 4 -6.69 -4.16 -19.61
CA PRO A 4 -7.50 -5.29 -20.06
C PRO A 4 -6.70 -6.18 -21.02
N GLY A 5 -6.75 -7.51 -20.83
CA GLY A 5 -6.04 -8.48 -21.69
C GLY A 5 -4.53 -8.62 -21.45
N SER A 6 -3.95 -7.92 -20.47
CA SER A 6 -2.51 -8.03 -20.15
C SER A 6 -2.15 -9.21 -19.23
N ASP A 7 -3.14 -9.94 -18.72
CA ASP A 7 -2.94 -11.12 -17.87
C ASP A 7 -3.46 -12.36 -18.61
N GLY A 8 -2.52 -13.13 -19.19
CA GLY A 8 -2.83 -14.29 -20.03
C GLY A 8 -3.27 -15.55 -19.26
N TYR A 9 -3.30 -15.50 -17.93
CA TYR A 9 -3.78 -16.59 -17.08
C TYR A 9 -5.25 -16.44 -16.68
N LEU A 10 -5.91 -15.34 -17.08
CA LEU A 10 -7.33 -15.14 -16.78
C LEU A 10 -8.16 -16.19 -17.52
N ILE A 11 -9.05 -16.85 -16.78
CA ILE A 11 -10.00 -17.81 -17.34
C ILE A 11 -11.26 -17.10 -17.86
N ASP A 12 -12.01 -17.76 -18.74
CA ASP A 12 -13.11 -17.13 -19.47
C ASP A 12 -14.23 -16.59 -18.57
N ASN A 13 -14.47 -17.22 -17.41
CA ASN A 13 -15.48 -16.80 -16.44
C ASN A 13 -14.94 -15.83 -15.37
N ALA A 14 -13.71 -15.35 -15.52
CA ALA A 14 -13.10 -14.40 -14.60
C ALA A 14 -13.83 -13.06 -14.61
N TRP A 15 -14.13 -12.55 -13.42
CA TRP A 15 -14.60 -11.18 -13.27
C TRP A 15 -13.90 -10.46 -12.13
N THR A 16 -13.80 -9.14 -12.26
CA THR A 16 -13.21 -8.27 -11.25
C THR A 16 -13.96 -6.95 -11.21
N VAL A 17 -14.32 -6.50 -10.02
CA VAL A 17 -14.78 -5.14 -9.74
C VAL A 17 -13.71 -4.43 -8.91
N LYS A 18 -13.34 -3.23 -9.32
CA LYS A 18 -12.39 -2.39 -8.59
C LYS A 18 -12.96 -1.00 -8.40
N PHE A 19 -12.93 -0.54 -7.16
CA PHE A 19 -13.24 0.82 -6.78
C PHE A 19 -11.97 1.51 -6.31
N ALA A 20 -11.74 2.73 -6.77
CA ALA A 20 -10.62 3.56 -6.32
C ALA A 20 -11.10 5.00 -6.19
N SER A 21 -10.82 5.61 -5.06
CA SER A 21 -11.10 7.02 -4.81
C SER A 21 -9.96 7.63 -4.01
N TYR A 22 -9.51 8.81 -4.41
CA TYR A 22 -8.48 9.57 -3.72
C TYR A 22 -8.79 11.06 -3.84
N GLY A 23 -8.21 11.83 -2.94
CA GLY A 23 -8.28 13.28 -2.99
C GLY A 23 -7.04 13.90 -2.37
N ILE A 24 -6.90 15.20 -2.57
CA ILE A 24 -5.88 16.01 -1.90
C ILE A 24 -6.59 17.28 -1.42
N THR A 25 -6.38 17.65 -0.17
CA THR A 25 -6.90 18.89 0.38
C THR A 25 -5.88 19.53 1.32
N SER A 26 -5.78 20.85 1.27
CA SER A 26 -5.14 21.61 2.33
C SER A 26 -6.11 21.72 3.50
N LEU A 27 -5.67 21.30 4.68
CA LEU A 27 -6.40 21.47 5.94
C LEU A 27 -6.11 22.85 6.54
N THR A 28 -4.87 23.32 6.38
CA THR A 28 -4.41 24.68 6.70
C THR A 28 -3.31 25.08 5.71
N ASP A 29 -2.80 26.30 5.80
CA ASP A 29 -1.65 26.75 4.99
C ASP A 29 -0.38 25.92 5.21
N ARG A 30 -0.30 25.17 6.31
CA ARG A 30 0.88 24.36 6.67
C ARG A 30 0.59 22.86 6.74
N LEU A 31 -0.64 22.43 6.45
CA LEU A 31 -1.05 21.03 6.62
C LEU A 31 -1.88 20.60 5.43
N SER A 32 -1.42 19.56 4.73
CA SER A 32 -2.14 18.97 3.61
C SER A 32 -2.38 17.48 3.86
N LEU A 33 -3.55 16.99 3.43
CA LEU A 33 -4.00 15.61 3.61
C LEU A 33 -4.36 15.01 2.25
N ALA A 34 -3.93 13.77 2.02
CA ALA A 34 -4.32 12.98 0.88
C ALA A 34 -4.86 11.61 1.33
N PRO A 35 -6.19 11.43 1.40
CA PRO A 35 -6.79 10.14 1.65
C PRO A 35 -6.92 9.32 0.36
N LEU A 36 -6.87 7.99 0.50
CA LEU A 36 -7.06 7.02 -0.56
C LEU A 36 -7.85 5.82 -0.02
N ILE A 37 -8.82 5.37 -0.79
CA ILE A 37 -9.47 4.07 -0.64
C ILE A 37 -9.41 3.32 -1.97
N VAL A 38 -8.99 2.06 -1.91
CA VAL A 38 -9.07 1.14 -3.05
C VAL A 38 -9.64 -0.17 -2.56
N ALA A 39 -10.64 -0.69 -3.25
CA ALA A 39 -11.21 -2.00 -2.98
C ALA A 39 -11.29 -2.80 -4.27
N GLN A 40 -11.11 -4.11 -4.14
CA GLN A 40 -11.27 -5.02 -5.26
C GLN A 40 -11.99 -6.28 -4.77
N SER A 41 -12.90 -6.76 -5.60
CA SER A 41 -13.40 -8.13 -5.52
C SER A 41 -13.17 -8.81 -6.86
N SER A 42 -12.64 -10.02 -6.81
CA SER A 42 -12.34 -10.82 -8.00
C SER A 42 -12.70 -12.27 -7.72
N ASN A 43 -13.33 -12.92 -8.67
CA ASN A 43 -13.73 -14.31 -8.56
C ASN A 43 -13.42 -15.08 -9.85
N SER A 44 -13.14 -16.37 -9.72
CA SER A 44 -12.74 -17.25 -10.82
C SER A 44 -11.66 -16.60 -11.69
N ARG A 45 -10.65 -15.98 -11.07
CA ARG A 45 -9.61 -15.19 -11.74
C ARG A 45 -8.62 -16.08 -12.48
N TYR A 46 -8.14 -17.14 -11.83
CA TYR A 46 -7.13 -18.07 -12.36
C TYR A 46 -7.59 -19.52 -12.28
N LEU A 47 -8.34 -19.88 -11.23
CA LEU A 47 -9.00 -21.16 -11.05
C LEU A 47 -10.48 -20.93 -10.76
N ASP A 48 -11.32 -21.87 -11.19
CA ASP A 48 -12.75 -21.77 -10.94
C ASP A 48 -13.05 -21.76 -9.44
N GLY A 49 -13.83 -20.77 -9.00
CA GLY A 49 -14.19 -20.55 -7.62
C GLY A 49 -13.09 -19.96 -6.73
N ASP A 50 -11.95 -19.54 -7.30
CA ASP A 50 -11.00 -18.71 -6.55
C ASP A 50 -11.58 -17.34 -6.22
N ARG A 51 -11.01 -16.69 -5.20
CA ARG A 51 -11.48 -15.40 -4.72
C ARG A 51 -10.34 -14.53 -4.21
N TYR A 52 -10.34 -13.26 -4.63
CA TYR A 52 -9.36 -12.27 -4.21
C TYR A 52 -10.07 -10.98 -3.82
N ASP A 53 -10.48 -10.89 -2.56
CA ASP A 53 -11.15 -9.72 -2.01
C ASP A 53 -10.20 -8.95 -1.09
N TRP A 54 -10.09 -7.64 -1.31
CA TRP A 54 -9.30 -6.78 -0.44
C TRP A 54 -9.77 -5.34 -0.48
N VAL A 55 -9.49 -4.63 0.60
CA VAL A 55 -9.71 -3.19 0.72
C VAL A 55 -8.51 -2.56 1.40
N THR A 56 -8.03 -1.47 0.82
CA THR A 56 -6.90 -0.68 1.29
C THR A 56 -7.37 0.74 1.59
N LEU A 57 -7.09 1.20 2.79
CA LEU A 57 -7.23 2.58 3.23
C LEU A 57 -5.83 3.15 3.41
N ASN A 58 -5.61 4.35 2.89
CA ASN A 58 -4.36 5.06 3.11
C ASN A 58 -4.65 6.54 3.37
N GLY A 59 -3.86 7.13 4.26
CA GLY A 59 -3.85 8.56 4.50
C GLY A 59 -2.41 9.04 4.53
N ARG A 60 -2.13 10.10 3.79
CA ARG A 60 -0.86 10.81 3.85
C ARG A 60 -1.09 12.23 4.34
N VAL A 61 -0.26 12.67 5.27
CA VAL A 61 -0.28 14.03 5.81
C VAL A 61 1.08 14.65 5.61
N ILE A 62 1.11 15.89 5.14
CA ILE A 62 2.32 16.69 5.04
C ILE A 62 2.14 17.92 5.94
N GLN A 63 3.04 18.07 6.91
CA GLN A 63 3.11 19.22 7.79
C GLN A 63 4.34 20.05 7.44
N GLU A 64 4.13 21.27 6.97
CA GLU A 64 5.20 22.25 6.77
C GLU A 64 5.75 22.75 8.09
N LEU A 65 7.08 22.71 8.21
CA LEU A 65 7.82 23.35 9.29
C LEU A 65 8.51 24.63 8.82
N ASN A 66 9.07 24.61 7.60
CA ASN A 66 9.59 25.79 6.93
C ASN A 66 9.54 25.60 5.40
N GLN A 67 9.96 26.63 4.66
CA GLN A 67 9.92 26.69 3.19
C GLN A 67 10.63 25.52 2.48
N ASN A 68 11.52 24.79 3.15
CA ASN A 68 12.31 23.69 2.58
C ASN A 68 12.14 22.36 3.33
N PHE A 69 11.37 22.32 4.42
CA PHE A 69 11.32 21.17 5.32
C PHE A 69 9.89 20.91 5.80
N ALA A 70 9.47 19.65 5.64
CA ALA A 70 8.19 19.16 6.07
C ALA A 70 8.30 17.79 6.74
N LEU A 71 7.36 17.50 7.63
CA LEU A 71 7.16 16.17 8.18
C LEU A 71 6.05 15.48 7.39
N GLN A 72 6.38 14.34 6.80
CA GLN A 72 5.39 13.49 6.15
C GLN A 72 5.02 12.33 7.06
N TYR A 73 3.74 12.02 7.10
CA TYR A 73 3.16 10.91 7.84
C TYR A 73 2.33 10.07 6.88
N GLU A 74 2.51 8.76 6.89
CA GLU A 74 1.67 7.85 6.12
C GLU A 74 1.10 6.76 7.04
N ALA A 75 -0.20 6.54 6.95
CA ALA A 75 -0.87 5.43 7.59
C ALA A 75 -1.57 4.59 6.51
N SER A 76 -1.32 3.28 6.49
CA SER A 76 -2.01 2.34 5.61
C SER A 76 -2.64 1.22 6.44
N TYR A 77 -3.86 0.87 6.07
CA TYR A 77 -4.57 -0.31 6.55
C TYR A 77 -5.06 -1.08 5.35
N GLN A 78 -4.82 -2.39 5.32
CA GLN A 78 -5.38 -3.26 4.29
C GLN A 78 -5.99 -4.49 4.92
N TYR A 79 -7.24 -4.75 4.61
CA TYR A 79 -7.88 -6.03 4.89
C TYR A 79 -7.91 -6.87 3.62
N MET A 80 -7.66 -8.17 3.76
CA MET A 80 -7.74 -9.12 2.65
C MET A 80 -8.36 -10.44 3.09
N ASP A 81 -9.14 -11.02 2.18
CA ASP A 81 -9.72 -12.35 2.29
C ASP A 81 -9.56 -13.05 0.94
N ILE A 82 -8.54 -13.90 0.86
CA ILE A 82 -8.07 -14.49 -0.38
C ILE A 82 -8.15 -16.01 -0.27
N ASP A 83 -8.78 -16.64 -1.25
CA ASP A 83 -8.80 -18.09 -1.45
C ASP A 83 -8.33 -18.38 -2.88
N PRO A 84 -7.05 -18.70 -3.09
CA PRO A 84 -6.50 -18.94 -4.42
C PRO A 84 -6.81 -20.34 -4.97
N LYS A 85 -7.54 -21.19 -4.23
CA LYS A 85 -7.82 -22.59 -4.59
C LYS A 85 -6.59 -23.42 -4.98
N GLY A 86 -5.42 -23.07 -4.44
CA GLY A 86 -4.14 -23.76 -4.72
C GLY A 86 -3.39 -23.23 -5.95
N PHE A 87 -3.85 -22.16 -6.59
CA PHE A 87 -3.10 -21.50 -7.67
C PHE A 87 -1.70 -21.10 -7.19
N ASN A 88 -0.66 -21.45 -7.94
CA ASN A 88 0.76 -21.29 -7.57
C ASN A 88 1.15 -21.93 -6.22
N GLY A 89 0.41 -22.94 -5.75
CA GLY A 89 0.66 -23.57 -4.44
C GLY A 89 0.28 -22.69 -3.24
N ASN A 90 -0.39 -21.56 -3.48
CA ASN A 90 -0.80 -20.63 -2.44
C ASN A 90 -1.98 -21.19 -1.64
N ARG A 91 -2.10 -20.75 -0.38
CA ARG A 91 -3.14 -21.18 0.56
C ARG A 91 -4.12 -20.05 0.84
N PRO A 92 -5.36 -20.37 1.26
CA PRO A 92 -6.29 -19.35 1.69
C PRO A 92 -5.71 -18.56 2.86
N ALA A 93 -5.82 -17.23 2.80
CA ALA A 93 -5.33 -16.33 3.83
C ALA A 93 -6.32 -15.19 4.04
N ARG A 94 -6.58 -14.88 5.31
CA ARG A 94 -7.46 -13.79 5.71
C ARG A 94 -6.80 -13.03 6.84
N GLY A 95 -6.79 -11.72 6.74
CA GLY A 95 -6.22 -10.88 7.77
C GLY A 95 -6.02 -9.45 7.34
N SER A 96 -5.46 -8.68 8.25
CA SER A 96 -5.15 -7.28 8.06
C SER A 96 -3.65 -7.03 8.09
N TYR A 97 -3.25 -5.97 7.39
CA TYR A 97 -1.90 -5.41 7.38
C TYR A 97 -1.98 -3.91 7.71
N TYR A 98 -1.02 -3.44 8.50
CA TYR A 98 -0.90 -2.05 8.94
C TYR A 98 0.50 -1.54 8.63
N LYS A 99 0.57 -0.28 8.18
CA LYS A 99 1.81 0.46 7.97
C LYS A 99 1.70 1.84 8.56
N LEU A 100 2.71 2.24 9.33
CA LEU A 100 2.86 3.60 9.82
C LEU A 100 4.26 4.08 9.44
N THR A 101 4.33 5.21 8.75
CA THR A 101 5.59 5.82 8.33
C THR A 101 5.67 7.25 8.84
N PHE A 102 6.80 7.60 9.43
CA PHE A 102 7.20 8.95 9.75
C PHE A 102 8.41 9.31 8.89
N ALA A 103 8.33 10.43 8.18
CA ALA A 103 9.34 10.81 7.19
C ALA A 103 9.66 12.31 7.18
N PRO A 104 10.71 12.75 7.92
CA PRO A 104 11.31 14.06 7.72
C PRO A 104 11.78 14.25 6.28
N THR A 105 11.27 15.28 5.61
CA THR A 105 11.44 15.46 4.17
C THR A 105 11.87 16.89 3.82
N PHE A 106 12.85 16.99 2.93
CA PHE A 106 13.34 18.23 2.35
C PHE A 106 12.84 18.37 0.92
N LYS A 107 12.30 19.55 0.59
CA LYS A 107 11.89 19.94 -0.77
C LYS A 107 12.42 21.34 -1.08
N MET A 108 12.51 21.68 -2.36
CA MET A 108 13.05 22.99 -2.77
C MET A 108 12.06 24.14 -2.51
N HIS A 109 10.76 23.89 -2.68
CA HIS A 109 9.67 24.84 -2.46
C HIS A 109 8.34 24.06 -2.27
N ASN A 110 7.21 24.75 -2.10
CA ASN A 110 5.86 24.19 -2.04
C ASN A 110 5.76 22.90 -1.22
N VAL A 111 6.30 22.89 0.00
CA VAL A 111 6.58 21.65 0.72
C VAL A 111 5.33 20.83 1.01
N THR A 112 4.17 21.48 1.12
CA THR A 112 2.84 20.89 1.35
C THR A 112 2.17 20.30 0.11
N ASP A 113 2.71 20.53 -1.09
CA ASP A 113 2.21 19.93 -2.32
C ASP A 113 2.71 18.48 -2.44
N PHE A 114 1.77 17.55 -2.65
CA PHE A 114 2.04 16.12 -2.82
C PHE A 114 2.78 15.80 -4.11
N PHE A 115 2.64 16.62 -5.15
CA PHE A 115 3.25 16.40 -6.45
C PHE A 115 4.57 17.17 -6.65
N GLU A 116 4.93 18.01 -5.70
CA GLU A 116 6.18 18.77 -5.75
C GLU A 116 7.38 17.86 -5.60
N ARG A 117 8.32 17.97 -6.55
CA ARG A 117 9.58 17.23 -6.60
C ARG A 117 10.67 18.13 -7.19
N PRO A 118 11.96 17.94 -6.83
CA PRO A 118 12.53 16.80 -6.10
C PRO A 118 12.29 16.84 -4.59
N GLU A 119 12.23 15.65 -3.96
CA GLU A 119 12.20 15.50 -2.50
C GLU A 119 13.26 14.51 -2.01
N ILE A 120 13.91 14.84 -0.88
CA ILE A 120 14.76 13.91 -0.13
C ILE A 120 14.09 13.63 1.21
N ARG A 121 13.84 12.36 1.51
CA ARG A 121 13.23 11.94 2.77
C ARG A 121 14.09 10.97 3.53
N PHE A 122 14.13 11.15 4.84
CA PHE A 122 14.54 10.14 5.80
C PHE A 122 13.27 9.54 6.38
N PHE A 123 13.23 8.24 6.65
CA PHE A 123 12.01 7.63 7.15
C PHE A 123 12.25 6.55 8.19
N ALA A 124 11.26 6.39 9.06
CA ALA A 124 11.06 5.25 9.93
C ALA A 124 9.67 4.68 9.65
N THR A 125 9.59 3.40 9.33
CA THR A 125 8.34 2.69 9.02
C THR A 125 8.17 1.51 9.95
N TRP A 126 7.03 1.46 10.62
CA TRP A 126 6.57 0.29 11.36
C TRP A 126 5.49 -0.44 10.56
N MET A 127 5.62 -1.75 10.45
CA MET A 127 4.67 -2.62 9.75
C MET A 127 4.27 -3.76 10.67
N ASN A 128 2.99 -4.11 10.68
CA ASN A 128 2.51 -5.31 11.37
C ASN A 128 1.33 -5.91 10.63
N TRP A 129 1.09 -7.20 10.82
CA TRP A 129 0.05 -7.93 10.12
C TRP A 129 -0.37 -9.18 10.90
N ASP A 130 -1.55 -9.68 10.55
CA ASP A 130 -2.07 -10.91 11.13
C ASP A 130 -1.24 -12.12 10.70
N LYS A 131 -0.88 -12.96 11.67
CA LYS A 131 -0.10 -14.20 11.46
C LYS A 131 -0.68 -15.14 10.40
N ALA A 132 -1.99 -15.10 10.19
CA ALA A 132 -2.64 -15.88 9.14
C ALA A 132 -2.09 -15.56 7.74
N LEU A 133 -1.63 -14.33 7.51
CA LEU A 133 -1.04 -13.90 6.24
C LEU A 133 0.35 -14.49 5.98
N ASP A 134 1.08 -14.92 7.02
CA ASP A 134 2.40 -15.59 6.87
C ASP A 134 2.30 -16.95 6.16
N SER A 135 1.08 -17.52 6.07
CA SER A 135 0.87 -18.86 5.49
C SER A 135 0.36 -18.83 4.05
N TYR A 136 0.12 -17.65 3.48
CA TYR A 136 -0.42 -17.48 2.12
C TYR A 136 0.48 -18.14 1.06
N SER A 137 1.80 -17.95 1.16
CA SER A 137 2.77 -18.51 0.22
C SER A 137 4.07 -18.86 0.94
N THR A 138 4.73 -19.94 0.51
CA THR A 138 6.03 -20.36 1.06
C THR A 138 7.21 -19.63 0.42
N SER A 139 6.98 -18.81 -0.60
CA SER A 139 8.00 -18.06 -1.34
C SER A 139 7.79 -16.55 -1.32
N ASP A 140 6.75 -16.07 -0.63
CA ASP A 140 6.47 -14.64 -0.51
C ASP A 140 7.18 -14.05 0.72
N THR A 141 7.18 -12.72 0.80
CA THR A 141 7.92 -11.94 1.79
C THR A 141 7.31 -12.07 3.19
N PHE A 142 5.98 -12.11 3.31
CA PHE A 142 5.31 -12.34 4.59
C PHE A 142 5.51 -13.78 5.05
N GLY A 143 6.10 -13.96 6.23
CA GLY A 143 6.44 -15.27 6.74
C GLY A 143 7.83 -15.76 6.29
N SER A 144 8.61 -14.94 5.59
CA SER A 144 10.00 -15.25 5.26
C SER A 144 10.93 -15.06 6.45
N ALA A 145 12.12 -15.68 6.42
CA ALA A 145 13.05 -15.69 7.55
C ALA A 145 13.43 -14.27 8.00
N GLY A 146 13.04 -13.91 9.22
CA GLY A 146 13.27 -12.57 9.80
C GLY A 146 12.22 -11.52 9.44
N TYR A 147 11.17 -11.90 8.70
CA TYR A 147 10.06 -11.04 8.29
C TYR A 147 8.71 -11.75 8.56
N HIS A 148 8.43 -11.98 9.83
CA HIS A 148 7.22 -12.64 10.32
C HIS A 148 6.30 -11.65 11.05
N SER A 149 5.02 -12.02 11.16
CA SER A 149 4.06 -11.29 11.99
C SER A 149 4.58 -11.05 13.42
N GLY A 150 4.34 -9.85 13.96
CA GLY A 150 4.89 -9.44 15.26
C GLY A 150 5.46 -8.02 15.30
N GLY A 151 5.53 -7.33 14.16
CA GLY A 151 5.99 -5.95 14.05
C GLY A 151 7.41 -5.85 13.51
N THR A 152 7.59 -5.13 12.41
CA THR A 152 8.89 -4.87 11.79
C THR A 152 9.11 -3.37 11.69
N LEU A 153 10.32 -2.93 12.03
CA LEU A 153 10.74 -1.54 11.95
C LEU A 153 11.82 -1.40 10.87
N ILE A 154 11.63 -0.43 9.98
CA ILE A 154 12.49 -0.19 8.82
C ILE A 154 12.89 1.28 8.83
N PHE A 155 14.17 1.56 8.59
CA PHE A 155 14.70 2.92 8.47
C PHE A 155 15.42 3.09 7.14
N GLY A 156 15.43 4.30 6.61
CA GLY A 156 16.17 4.58 5.38
C GLY A 156 16.14 6.04 4.98
N ALA A 157 16.80 6.30 3.85
CA ALA A 157 16.77 7.56 3.14
C ALA A 157 16.43 7.30 1.67
N GLN A 158 15.72 8.22 1.03
CA GLN A 158 15.31 8.10 -0.37
C GLN A 158 15.23 9.49 -1.02
N LEU A 159 15.61 9.55 -2.30
CA LEU A 159 15.38 10.68 -3.20
C LEU A 159 14.31 10.28 -4.23
N GLU A 160 13.34 11.16 -4.49
CA GLU A 160 12.32 10.98 -5.53
C GLU A 160 12.26 12.25 -6.42
N THR A 161 12.16 12.07 -7.74
CA THR A 161 12.13 13.17 -8.72
C THR A 161 11.37 12.80 -9.99
N TRP A 162 10.77 13.79 -10.66
CA TRP A 162 10.21 13.75 -12.01
C TRP A 162 10.28 15.16 -12.62
N PHE A 163 10.23 15.27 -13.95
CA PHE A 163 10.40 16.52 -14.71
C PHE A 163 9.39 16.64 -15.86
#